data_AF-A0A2G9PRF9-F1
#
_entry.id   AF-A0A2G9PRF9-F1
#
_cell.length_a   1.000
_cell.length_b   1.000
_cell.length_c   1.000
_cell.angle_alpha   90.00
_cell.angle_beta   90.00
_cell.angle_gamma   90.00
#
_symmetry.space_group_name_H-M   'P 1'
#
loop_
_entity.id
_entity.type
_entity.pdbx_description
1 polymer ?
#
loop_
_entity_poly.entity_id
_entity_poly.type
_entity_poly.pdbx_seq_one_letter_code
_entity_poly.pdbx_strand_id
1 'polypeptide(L)'
;GRARADAGIGWGQSAACTDGGGMMQEALFEMPEAAGAPLSRAISEMHLAYGVKVDRRCGDCMYFIRYHQSTRWAKCSRTRQTGGSVTEWRAHWSACGLFRDQRV
;
A
#
# COMPACT_ATOMS: atom_id res chain seq x y z
N GLY A 1 37.93 -29.49 -33.08
CA GLY A 1 37.19 -30.75 -32.95
C GLY A 1 36.15 -30.60 -31.86
N ARG A 2 34.92 -31.03 -32.11
CA ARG A 2 33.75 -30.85 -31.22
C ARG A 2 33.90 -31.70 -29.96
N ALA A 3 33.70 -31.09 -28.79
CA ALA A 3 33.36 -31.82 -27.57
C ALA A 3 31.88 -32.22 -27.64
N ARG A 4 31.59 -33.50 -27.41
CA ARG A 4 30.23 -34.00 -27.13
C ARG A 4 30.26 -34.54 -25.70
N ALA A 5 29.47 -33.90 -24.84
CA ALA A 5 29.19 -34.36 -23.49
C ALA A 5 28.06 -35.40 -23.54
N ASP A 6 28.29 -36.51 -22.85
CA ASP A 6 27.34 -37.59 -22.55
C ASP A 6 26.17 -37.07 -21.70
N ALA A 7 24.94 -37.37 -22.12
CA ALA A 7 23.72 -37.19 -21.35
C ALA A 7 23.09 -38.55 -21.08
N GLY A 8 23.43 -39.17 -19.95
CA GLY A 8 22.71 -40.31 -19.38
C GLY A 8 21.63 -39.81 -18.43
N ILE A 9 20.36 -39.87 -18.83
CA ILE A 9 19.22 -39.65 -17.93
C ILE A 9 18.73 -41.03 -17.48
N GLY A 10 19.22 -41.48 -16.32
CA GLY A 10 18.69 -42.62 -15.59
C GLY A 10 17.40 -42.21 -14.86
N TRP A 11 16.28 -42.83 -15.22
CA TRP A 11 15.00 -42.66 -14.56
C TRP A 11 15.01 -43.48 -13.26
N GLY A 12 15.32 -42.80 -12.15
CA GLY A 12 15.31 -43.36 -10.81
C GLY A 12 13.98 -43.14 -10.09
N GLN A 13 13.17 -44.20 -10.07
CA GLN A 13 12.41 -44.73 -8.93
C GLN A 13 11.36 -43.84 -8.23
N SER A 14 10.11 -44.28 -8.37
CA SER A 14 8.93 -43.95 -7.57
C SER A 14 9.16 -44.21 -6.08
N ALA A 15 9.17 -43.15 -5.27
CA ALA A 15 9.00 -43.24 -3.83
C ALA A 15 7.50 -43.10 -3.51
N ALA A 16 6.86 -44.21 -3.15
CA ALA A 16 5.60 -44.21 -2.45
C ALA A 16 5.86 -43.85 -0.98
N CYS A 17 5.23 -42.78 -0.49
CA CYS A 17 5.05 -42.54 0.94
C CYS A 17 3.55 -42.53 1.23
N THR A 18 3.08 -43.64 1.78
CA THR A 18 1.81 -43.74 2.50
C THR A 18 2.01 -43.31 3.96
N ASP A 19 0.91 -42.79 4.52
CA ASP A 19 0.55 -42.76 5.95
C ASP A 19 1.06 -41.58 6.80
N GLY A 20 0.13 -40.92 7.50
CA GLY A 20 0.43 -39.92 8.51
C GLY A 20 -0.73 -38.95 8.77
N GLY A 21 -1.45 -39.20 9.86
CA GLY A 21 -2.63 -38.46 10.32
C GLY A 21 -2.48 -36.94 10.44
N GLY A 22 -3.64 -36.26 10.38
CA GLY A 22 -3.73 -34.82 10.51
C GLY A 22 -3.35 -34.32 11.91
N MET A 23 -2.69 -33.17 11.94
CA MET A 23 -2.61 -32.25 13.07
C MET A 23 -2.41 -30.85 12.49
N MET A 24 -3.40 -30.00 12.70
CA MET A 24 -3.37 -28.59 12.35
C MET A 24 -2.16 -27.93 13.01
N GLN A 25 -1.25 -27.38 12.22
CA GLN A 25 -0.21 -26.48 12.70
C GLN A 25 -0.43 -25.12 12.05
N GLU A 26 -1.22 -24.35 12.77
CA GLU A 26 -0.93 -22.98 13.19
C GLU A 26 -0.78 -21.92 12.10
N ALA A 27 -1.74 -21.00 12.12
CA ALA A 27 -1.79 -19.77 11.38
C ALA A 27 -0.52 -18.93 11.60
N LEU A 28 0.50 -19.12 10.75
CA LEU A 28 1.77 -18.37 10.83
C LEU A 28 1.80 -17.11 9.93
N PHE A 29 0.66 -16.70 9.37
CA PHE A 29 0.53 -15.43 8.67
C PHE A 29 -0.80 -14.78 9.04
N GLU A 30 -0.91 -14.28 10.27
CA GLU A 30 -1.74 -13.11 10.50
C GLU A 30 -1.10 -11.95 9.71
N MET A 31 -1.45 -11.84 8.44
CA MET A 31 -1.27 -10.58 7.72
C MET A 31 -2.12 -9.56 8.47
N PRO A 32 -1.53 -8.49 9.04
CA PRO A 32 -2.32 -7.45 9.67
C PRO A 32 -3.28 -6.93 8.60
N GLU A 33 -4.57 -7.11 8.87
CA GLU A 33 -5.69 -6.66 8.06
C GLU A 33 -5.40 -5.22 7.62
N ALA A 34 -5.06 -5.07 6.35
CA ALA A 34 -4.41 -3.88 5.82
C ALA A 34 -5.27 -2.65 6.17
N ALA A 35 -4.74 -1.83 7.06
CA ALA A 35 -5.37 -0.64 7.58
C ALA A 35 -5.84 0.28 6.44
N GLY A 36 -7.15 0.30 6.19
CA GLY A 36 -7.79 1.29 5.33
C GLY A 36 -7.48 1.17 3.84
N ALA A 37 -8.29 1.86 3.03
CA ALA A 37 -8.05 1.96 1.59
C ALA A 37 -6.60 2.42 1.31
N PRO A 38 -5.94 1.90 0.26
CA PRO A 38 -4.55 2.23 -0.03
C PRO A 38 -4.40 3.75 -0.14
N LEU A 39 -3.55 4.31 0.73
CA LEU A 39 -3.18 5.72 0.66
C LEU A 39 -2.52 5.97 -0.70
N SER A 40 -2.84 7.10 -1.32
CA SER A 40 -2.15 7.52 -2.53
C SER A 40 -0.67 7.70 -2.22
N ARG A 41 0.19 7.39 -3.18
CA ARG A 41 1.66 7.53 -3.04
C ARG A 41 2.05 8.91 -2.50
N ALA A 42 1.38 9.96 -2.97
CA ALA A 42 1.61 11.33 -2.52
C ALA A 42 1.33 11.53 -1.03
N ILE A 43 0.30 10.88 -0.48
CA ILE A 43 -0.01 10.99 0.95
C ILE A 43 0.95 10.16 1.78
N SER A 44 1.34 8.97 1.32
CA SER A 44 2.40 8.20 1.96
C SER A 44 3.72 8.98 2.01
N GLU A 45 4.11 9.66 0.94
CA GLU A 45 5.29 10.54 0.91
C GLU A 45 5.18 11.69 1.92
N MET A 46 4.00 12.30 2.06
CA MET A 46 3.76 13.35 3.06
C MET A 46 3.79 12.83 4.50
N HIS A 47 3.25 11.64 4.73
CA HIS A 47 3.28 10.96 6.03
C HIS A 47 4.71 10.58 6.42
N LEU A 48 5.52 10.12 5.46
CA LEU A 48 6.94 9.83 5.68
C LEU A 48 7.75 11.11 5.94
N ALA A 49 7.48 12.19 5.21
CA ALA A 49 8.25 13.44 5.32
C ALA A 49 7.90 14.27 6.56
N TYR A 50 6.63 14.30 6.97
CA TYR A 50 6.14 15.20 8.01
C TYR A 50 5.50 14.48 9.21
N GLY A 51 5.38 13.16 9.16
CA GLY A 51 4.66 12.37 10.15
C GLY A 51 3.14 12.37 9.94
N VAL A 52 2.47 11.55 10.76
CA VAL A 52 1.01 11.33 10.74
C VAL A 52 0.39 11.93 12.00
N LYS A 53 -0.74 12.62 11.84
CA LYS A 53 -1.63 13.04 12.92
C LYS A 53 -2.92 12.26 12.84
N VAL A 54 -3.03 11.22 13.66
CA VAL A 54 -4.18 10.30 13.69
C VAL A 54 -5.46 10.95 14.23
N ASP A 55 -5.33 11.94 15.13
CA ASP A 55 -6.46 12.66 15.73
C ASP A 55 -7.07 13.73 14.81
N ARG A 56 -6.49 13.94 13.63
CA ARG A 56 -6.88 15.01 12.70
C ARG A 56 -7.08 14.44 11.31
N ARG A 57 -8.01 15.05 10.57
CA ARG A 57 -8.35 14.63 9.21
C ARG A 57 -7.87 15.66 8.21
N CYS A 58 -7.43 15.20 7.04
CA CYS A 58 -7.06 16.07 5.94
C CYS A 58 -8.22 17.01 5.54
N GLY A 59 -9.47 16.55 5.64
CA GLY A 59 -10.64 17.36 5.29
C GLY A 59 -10.89 18.60 6.15
N ASP A 60 -10.28 18.68 7.33
CA ASP A 60 -10.32 19.82 8.26
C ASP A 60 -9.06 20.71 8.15
N CYS A 61 -8.13 20.37 7.24
CA CYS A 61 -6.88 21.09 7.07
C CYS A 61 -7.08 22.32 6.16
N MET A 62 -6.51 23.46 6.54
CA MET A 62 -6.46 24.68 5.72
C MET A 62 -5.83 24.47 4.33
N TYR A 63 -4.96 23.47 4.19
CA TYR A 63 -4.28 23.15 2.93
C TYR A 63 -5.09 22.21 2.03
N PHE A 64 -6.28 21.75 2.47
CA PHE A 64 -7.14 20.85 1.73
C PHE A 64 -8.02 21.63 0.75
N ILE A 65 -7.73 21.48 -0.54
CA ILE A 65 -8.47 22.15 -1.60
C ILE A 65 -9.44 21.15 -2.23
N ARG A 66 -10.73 21.43 -2.12
CA ARG A 66 -11.80 20.67 -2.78
C ARG A 66 -12.09 21.28 -4.14
N TYR A 67 -12.10 20.45 -5.18
CA TYR A 67 -12.45 20.85 -6.53
C TYR A 67 -13.78 20.19 -6.90
N HIS A 68 -14.72 21.02 -7.37
CA HIS A 68 -16.04 20.59 -7.83
C HIS A 68 -16.23 21.06 -9.27
N GLN A 69 -15.73 20.29 -10.22
CA GLN A 69 -16.06 20.45 -11.64
C GLN A 69 -17.05 19.33 -12.01
N SER A 70 -16.75 18.50 -13.01
CA SER A 70 -17.55 17.30 -13.36
C SER A 70 -17.29 16.12 -12.43
N THR A 71 -16.10 16.05 -11.83
CA THR A 71 -15.71 15.03 -10.86
C THR A 71 -15.31 15.69 -9.55
N ARG A 72 -15.69 15.10 -8.41
CA ARG A 72 -15.30 15.57 -7.08
C ARG A 72 -13.94 15.00 -6.72
N TRP A 73 -12.91 15.83 -6.76
CA TRP A 73 -11.57 15.47 -6.32
C TRP A 73 -11.02 16.54 -5.37
N ALA A 74 -10.06 16.18 -4.54
CA ALA A 74 -9.39 17.13 -3.66
C ALA A 74 -7.87 16.98 -3.76
N LYS A 75 -7.15 18.06 -3.50
CA LYS A 75 -5.69 18.11 -3.46
C LYS A 75 -5.20 18.84 -2.21
N CYS A 76 -3.97 18.55 -1.79
CA CYS A 76 -3.27 19.39 -0.82
C CYS A 76 -2.40 20.42 -1.53
N SER A 77 -2.45 21.67 -1.08
CA SER A 77 -1.60 22.75 -1.60
C SER A 77 -0.11 22.59 -1.26
N ARG A 78 0.23 21.78 -0.24
CA ARG A 78 1.60 21.52 0.19
C ARG A 78 2.29 20.41 -0.61
N THR A 79 1.53 19.54 -1.26
CA THR A 79 2.10 18.56 -2.20
C THR A 79 2.36 19.17 -3.55
N ARG A 80 3.46 18.75 -4.20
CA ARG A 80 3.75 19.09 -5.58
C ARG A 80 2.58 18.64 -6.45
N GLN A 81 1.83 19.60 -6.99
CA GLN A 81 0.64 19.31 -7.78
C GLN A 81 1.05 18.67 -9.10
N THR A 82 0.93 17.35 -9.21
CA THR A 82 0.98 16.68 -10.50
C THR A 82 -0.40 16.76 -11.15
N GLY A 83 -0.43 17.01 -12.45
CA GLY A 83 -1.66 17.20 -13.24
C GLY A 83 -2.51 15.93 -13.44
N GLY A 84 -2.37 14.91 -12.58
CA GLY A 84 -3.07 13.63 -12.69
C GLY A 84 -4.06 13.38 -11.57
N SER A 85 -5.08 12.56 -11.86
CA SER A 85 -6.07 12.02 -10.93
C SER A 85 -5.47 11.20 -9.79
N VAL A 86 -4.19 10.82 -9.89
CA VAL A 86 -3.45 10.05 -8.86
C VAL A 86 -3.24 10.85 -7.56
N THR A 87 -3.50 12.16 -7.58
CA THR A 87 -3.39 13.05 -6.41
C THR A 87 -4.72 13.27 -5.70
N GLU A 88 -5.63 12.29 -5.69
CA GLU A 88 -6.86 12.41 -4.92
C GLU A 88 -6.58 12.32 -3.42
N TRP A 89 -6.75 13.46 -2.74
CA TRP A 89 -6.80 13.55 -1.30
C TRP A 89 -8.22 13.20 -0.85
N ARG A 90 -8.36 12.37 0.19
CA ARG A 90 -9.67 12.08 0.77
C ARG A 90 -9.85 12.83 2.08
N ALA A 91 -11.04 13.39 2.28
CA ALA A 91 -11.35 14.17 3.48
C ALA A 91 -11.25 13.33 4.77
N HIS A 92 -11.46 12.01 4.70
CA HIS A 92 -11.39 11.09 5.84
C HIS A 92 -9.99 10.57 6.18
N TRP A 93 -8.96 10.87 5.37
CA TRP A 93 -7.60 10.39 5.66
C TRP A 93 -6.95 11.18 6.80
N SER A 94 -6.10 10.50 7.57
CA SER A 94 -5.32 11.10 8.64
C SER A 94 -4.45 12.24 8.12
N ALA A 95 -4.43 13.35 8.84
CA ALA A 95 -3.66 14.52 8.44
C ALA A 95 -2.15 14.25 8.54
N CYS A 96 -1.36 14.94 7.72
CA CYS A 96 0.09 14.95 7.87
C CYS A 96 0.52 15.94 8.98
N GLY A 97 1.79 15.91 9.38
CA GLY A 97 2.33 16.82 10.40
C GLY A 97 2.18 18.31 10.09
N LEU A 98 2.02 18.69 8.81
CA LEU A 98 1.73 20.06 8.38
C LEU A 98 0.28 20.50 8.59
N PHE A 99 -0.54 19.74 9.31
CA PHE A 99 -1.92 20.11 9.61
C PHE A 99 -2.03 21.52 10.21
N ARG A 100 -2.86 22.36 9.58
CA ARG A 100 -3.33 23.64 10.10
C ARG A 100 -4.84 23.61 10.11
N ASP A 101 -5.45 23.94 11.25
CA ASP A 101 -6.89 23.90 11.42
C ASP A 101 -7.55 25.04 10.63
N GLN A 102 -8.63 24.74 9.90
CA GLN A 102 -9.36 25.75 9.13
C GLN A 102 -10.36 26.56 9.98
N ARG A 103 -10.67 26.11 11.22
CA ARG A 103 -11.73 26.70 12.06
C ARG A 103 -11.23 27.76 13.04
N VAL A 104 -10.08 28.38 12.75
CA VAL A 104 -9.51 29.48 13.55
C VAL A 104 -10.06 30.81 13.08
#